data_AF-A0A949XRG3-F1
#
_entry.id   AF-A0A949XRG3-F1
#
_cell.length_a   1.000
_cell.length_b   1.000
_cell.length_c   1.000
_cell.angle_alpha   90.00
_cell.angle_beta   90.00
_cell.angle_gamma   90.00
#
_symmetry.space_group_name_H-M   'P 1'
#
loop_
_entity.id
_entity.type
_entity.pdbx_description
1 polymer ?
#
loop_
_entity_poly.entity_id
_entity_poly.type
_entity_poly.pdbx_seq_one_letter_code
_entity_poly.pdbx_strand_id
1 'polypeptide(L)'
;MVKLRHLLWQFLLCSTLVSSALAQSTLTEIRDTVYTPGGSPFNGTVVITWNGYSGPNGSVQSPLSMSANIYNGALSVLLVPTTTASSGAFYQVVYNSSAASLTWSEVWQVPPSAIPLTVASVRTSTTQGSGSGSGSGSGGGSGSGGSGSGQYATLPISIAQVTGLASDLTSINTSIGSFSTQLATLSSAVQALQSAPGGSSSVSVAAAFIDGQVPAGTLDGNNNTFTLSQTPVPLASLSLYRNGLVQTAGLDYTASGATLTFLPGAIPQPGDALLAYYRVAGPAQTVNFADSEVPGSSVNGVNTSFALAHTPNTPASLKLYKNGVLLQSPGDYTLAGSNITMTSAPQAGDTLIADYRY
;
A
#
# COMPACT_ATOMS: atom_id res chain seq x y z
N MET A 1 -24.55 40.44 -76.05
CA MET A 1 -24.75 41.58 -75.14
C MET A 1 -23.94 41.39 -73.86
N VAL A 2 -22.89 42.21 -73.74
CA VAL A 2 -22.39 42.92 -72.54
C VAL A 2 -21.58 42.21 -71.43
N LYS A 3 -21.62 40.89 -71.21
CA LYS A 3 -20.92 40.31 -70.04
C LYS A 3 -19.50 39.75 -70.26
N LEU A 4 -18.89 39.98 -71.43
CA LEU A 4 -17.48 39.65 -71.74
C LEU A 4 -16.58 40.91 -71.80
N ARG A 5 -17.08 42.07 -71.33
CA ARG A 5 -16.39 43.38 -71.36
C ARG A 5 -16.07 43.97 -69.98
N HIS A 6 -16.40 43.26 -68.89
CA HIS A 6 -16.03 43.67 -67.52
C HIS A 6 -14.93 42.81 -66.89
N LEU A 7 -14.58 41.67 -67.49
CA LEU A 7 -13.50 40.80 -66.99
C LEU A 7 -12.10 41.28 -67.43
N LEU A 8 -12.03 42.22 -68.38
CA LEU A 8 -10.77 42.74 -68.94
C LEU A 8 -10.39 44.15 -68.43
N TRP A 9 -11.15 44.70 -67.47
CA TRP A 9 -10.92 46.05 -66.91
C TRP A 9 -10.55 46.06 -65.42
N GLN A 10 -10.45 44.91 -64.77
CA GLN A 10 -9.89 44.78 -63.41
C GLN A 10 -8.47 44.22 -63.39
N PHE A 11 -7.89 43.96 -64.56
CA PHE A 11 -6.51 43.48 -64.70
C PHE A 11 -5.48 44.59 -64.93
N LEU A 12 -5.86 45.88 -64.82
CA LEU A 12 -4.89 46.97 -64.98
C LEU A 12 -5.30 48.26 -64.22
N LEU A 13 -5.27 48.22 -62.89
CA LEU A 13 -5.10 49.43 -62.07
C LEU A 13 -4.36 49.07 -60.78
N CYS A 14 -3.25 49.77 -60.54
CA CYS A 14 -2.49 49.84 -59.28
C CYS A 14 -1.49 48.71 -58.96
N SER A 15 -0.35 48.82 -59.63
CA SER A 15 0.98 48.68 -59.05
C SER A 15 1.15 49.30 -57.65
N THR A 16 1.97 48.64 -56.82
CA THR A 16 2.76 49.16 -55.67
C THR A 16 2.04 49.72 -54.44
N LEU A 17 2.06 48.95 -53.34
CA LEU A 17 2.20 49.39 -51.94
C LEU A 17 2.47 48.13 -51.09
N VAL A 18 3.72 47.75 -50.89
CA VAL A 18 4.48 47.95 -49.64
C VAL A 18 3.63 47.71 -48.38
N SER A 19 3.96 46.62 -47.70
CA SER A 19 3.87 46.36 -46.27
C SER A 19 2.80 47.11 -45.47
N SER A 20 1.79 46.37 -45.05
CA SER A 20 1.26 46.52 -43.70
C SER A 20 1.12 45.12 -43.12
N ALA A 21 2.27 44.53 -42.77
CA ALA A 21 2.29 43.62 -41.64
C ALA A 21 1.69 44.44 -40.49
N LEU A 22 0.41 44.26 -40.20
CA LEU A 22 -0.12 44.71 -38.93
C LEU A 22 0.70 43.95 -37.90
N ALA A 23 1.61 44.68 -37.26
CA ALA A 23 2.49 44.20 -36.23
C ALA A 23 1.64 43.69 -35.08
N GLN A 24 1.21 42.43 -35.17
CA GLN A 24 0.82 41.69 -33.99
C GLN A 24 2.11 41.57 -33.19
N SER A 25 2.24 42.38 -32.15
CA SER A 25 3.37 42.29 -31.23
C SER A 25 3.41 40.85 -30.72
N THR A 26 4.39 40.11 -31.19
CA THR A 26 4.68 38.78 -30.67
C THR A 26 5.08 38.99 -29.22
N LEU A 27 4.20 38.59 -28.30
CA LEU A 27 4.52 38.59 -26.88
C LEU A 27 5.74 37.70 -26.66
N THR A 28 6.64 38.15 -25.80
CA THR A 28 7.80 37.37 -25.38
C THR A 28 7.40 36.55 -24.15
N GLU A 29 7.57 35.23 -24.21
CA GLU A 29 7.41 34.38 -23.03
C GLU A 29 8.63 34.51 -22.12
N ILE A 30 8.40 34.81 -20.84
CA ILE A 30 9.38 34.65 -19.77
C ILE A 30 9.04 33.35 -19.04
N ARG A 31 9.91 32.35 -19.14
CA ARG A 31 9.75 31.04 -18.50
C ARG A 31 10.99 30.68 -17.72
N ASP A 32 10.85 30.52 -16.41
CA ASP A 32 11.98 30.27 -15.51
C ASP A 32 11.56 29.58 -14.20
N THR A 33 12.55 29.20 -13.39
CA THR A 33 12.38 28.77 -12.00
C THR A 33 12.89 29.86 -11.06
N VAL A 34 11.99 30.48 -10.31
CA VAL A 34 12.27 31.53 -9.34
C VAL A 34 12.62 30.92 -7.98
N TYR A 35 13.69 31.40 -7.36
CA TYR A 35 14.14 30.98 -6.03
C TYR A 35 14.02 32.13 -5.04
N THR A 36 13.79 31.78 -3.78
CA THR A 36 13.96 32.70 -2.65
C THR A 36 15.44 33.11 -2.49
N PRO A 37 15.75 34.21 -1.79
CA PRO A 37 17.13 34.56 -1.44
C PRO A 37 17.86 33.45 -0.67
N GLY A 38 17.13 32.57 0.02
CA GLY A 38 17.68 31.40 0.72
C GLY A 38 17.88 30.16 -0.16
N GLY A 39 17.64 30.25 -1.47
CA GLY A 39 17.91 29.18 -2.43
C GLY A 39 16.79 28.14 -2.62
N SER A 40 15.73 28.16 -1.81
CA SER A 40 14.57 27.28 -2.00
C SER A 40 13.63 27.80 -3.10
N PRO A 41 12.90 26.93 -3.83
CA PRO A 41 11.93 27.34 -4.84
C PRO A 41 10.88 28.30 -4.27
N PHE A 42 10.62 29.39 -4.98
CA PHE A 42 9.66 30.41 -4.55
C PHE A 42 8.21 29.91 -4.65
N ASN A 43 7.39 30.26 -3.66
CA ASN A 43 5.94 30.05 -3.69
C ASN A 43 5.24 31.34 -3.29
N GLY A 44 4.32 31.82 -4.13
CA GLY A 44 3.66 33.10 -3.91
C GLY A 44 3.09 33.70 -5.18
N THR A 45 2.95 35.02 -5.18
CA THR A 45 2.47 35.78 -6.33
C THR A 45 3.54 36.72 -6.84
N VAL A 46 3.61 36.93 -8.14
CA VAL A 46 4.41 37.98 -8.76
C VAL A 46 3.47 39.00 -9.39
N VAL A 47 3.72 40.28 -9.13
CA VAL A 47 3.02 41.42 -9.74
C VAL A 47 3.99 42.12 -10.67
N ILE A 48 3.63 42.23 -11.95
CA ILE A 48 4.45 42.77 -13.03
C ILE A 48 3.73 44.00 -13.57
N THR A 49 4.29 45.18 -13.32
CA THR A 49 3.72 46.47 -13.70
C THR A 49 4.49 47.06 -14.86
N TRP A 50 3.78 47.49 -15.89
CA TRP A 50 4.40 48.15 -17.04
C TRP A 50 4.66 49.62 -16.74
N ASN A 51 5.91 50.05 -16.91
CA ASN A 51 6.36 51.42 -16.74
C ASN A 51 6.95 51.90 -18.08
N GLY A 52 6.10 52.33 -19.00
CA GLY A 52 6.49 52.91 -20.28
C GLY A 52 5.57 54.05 -20.70
N TYR A 53 6.09 55.00 -21.49
CA TYR A 53 5.33 56.13 -22.00
C TYR A 53 4.36 55.69 -23.12
N SER A 54 3.13 56.20 -23.12
CA SER A 54 2.21 56.05 -24.26
C SER A 54 2.40 57.25 -25.21
N GLY A 55 3.03 57.03 -26.36
CA GLY A 55 3.05 58.05 -27.43
C GLY A 55 1.67 58.25 -28.07
N PRO A 56 1.43 59.37 -28.79
CA PRO A 56 0.10 59.75 -29.29
C PRO A 56 -0.55 58.78 -30.30
N ASN A 57 0.21 57.78 -30.81
CA ASN A 57 -0.19 56.94 -31.94
C ASN A 57 -0.54 55.49 -31.55
N GLY A 58 -0.99 55.23 -30.31
CA GLY A 58 -1.81 54.06 -29.99
C GLY A 58 -1.23 52.65 -30.24
N SER A 59 0.10 52.49 -30.38
CA SER A 59 0.71 51.18 -30.63
C SER A 59 0.99 50.41 -29.33
N VAL A 60 0.44 49.20 -29.28
CA VAL A 60 0.65 48.05 -28.35
C VAL A 60 0.84 48.43 -26.88
N GLN A 61 -0.27 48.41 -26.15
CA GLN A 61 -0.30 48.56 -24.69
C GLN A 61 -0.17 47.18 -24.04
N SER A 62 0.78 47.04 -23.12
CA SER A 62 0.73 45.99 -22.09
C SER A 62 -0.43 46.30 -21.14
N PRO A 63 -1.08 45.30 -20.50
CA PRO A 63 -1.84 45.59 -19.29
C PRO A 63 -0.96 46.39 -18.33
N LEU A 64 -1.50 47.47 -17.78
CA LEU A 64 -0.81 48.40 -16.87
C LEU A 64 -0.13 47.63 -15.71
N SER A 65 -0.76 46.54 -15.27
CA SER A 65 -0.19 45.56 -14.35
C SER A 65 -0.80 44.18 -14.60
N MET A 66 -0.03 43.13 -14.39
CA MET A 66 -0.50 41.73 -14.40
C MET A 66 0.04 40.97 -13.19
N SER A 67 -0.65 39.93 -12.78
CA SER A 67 -0.23 39.05 -11.68
C SER A 67 -0.19 37.59 -12.12
N ALA A 68 0.79 36.83 -11.63
CA ALA A 68 0.89 35.39 -11.83
C ALA A 68 1.18 34.67 -10.51
N ASN A 69 0.66 33.45 -10.37
CA ASN A 69 0.99 32.58 -9.24
C ASN A 69 2.22 31.75 -9.58
N ILE A 70 3.14 31.64 -8.62
CA ILE A 70 4.33 30.81 -8.73
C ILE A 70 4.20 29.66 -7.72
N TYR A 71 4.26 28.43 -8.23
CA TYR A 71 4.24 27.20 -7.43
C TYR A 71 5.53 26.43 -7.67
N ASN A 72 6.21 26.04 -6.59
CA ASN A 72 7.48 25.32 -6.65
C ASN A 72 8.53 25.99 -7.58
N GLY A 73 8.57 27.33 -7.55
CA GLY A 73 9.44 28.16 -8.37
C GLY A 73 9.00 28.38 -9.82
N ALA A 74 8.02 27.66 -10.36
CA ALA A 74 7.68 27.75 -11.78
C ALA A 74 7.01 29.08 -12.16
N LEU A 75 7.64 29.84 -13.07
CA LEU A 75 7.12 31.08 -13.67
C LEU A 75 6.94 30.89 -15.18
N SER A 76 5.79 31.28 -15.72
CA SER A 76 5.56 31.47 -17.16
C SER A 76 4.61 32.65 -17.35
N VAL A 77 5.07 33.70 -18.02
CA VAL A 77 4.29 34.90 -18.34
C VAL A 77 4.58 35.37 -19.76
N LEU A 78 3.58 35.95 -20.43
CA LEU A 78 3.73 36.54 -21.76
C LEU A 78 3.71 38.06 -21.64
N LEU A 79 4.79 38.71 -22.07
CA LEU A 79 4.98 40.15 -21.91
C LEU A 79 5.17 40.83 -23.26
N VAL A 80 4.66 42.05 -23.39
CA VAL A 80 4.97 42.92 -24.54
C VAL A 80 6.45 43.32 -24.46
N PRO A 81 7.23 43.20 -25.55
CA PRO A 81 8.63 43.63 -25.55
C PRO A 81 8.79 45.11 -25.23
N THR A 82 9.63 45.43 -24.24
CA THR A 82 9.91 46.82 -23.83
C THR A 82 10.93 47.50 -24.74
N THR A 83 11.85 46.74 -25.34
CA THR A 83 12.94 47.31 -26.17
C THR A 83 12.48 47.80 -27.54
N THR A 84 11.29 47.40 -27.98
CA THR A 84 10.63 47.93 -29.19
C THR A 84 9.57 48.98 -28.87
N ALA A 85 9.38 49.33 -27.60
CA ALA A 85 8.46 50.38 -27.17
C ALA A 85 9.16 51.76 -27.16
N SER A 86 8.40 52.84 -26.98
CA SER A 86 8.96 54.20 -26.88
C SER A 86 10.04 54.28 -25.79
N SER A 87 11.04 55.13 -26.02
CA SER A 87 12.27 55.26 -25.21
C SER A 87 12.01 55.20 -23.70
N GLY A 88 12.60 54.20 -23.04
CA GLY A 88 12.64 54.07 -21.57
C GLY A 88 11.59 53.15 -20.94
N ALA A 89 10.86 52.33 -21.71
CA ALA A 89 9.92 51.36 -21.14
C ALA A 89 10.63 50.21 -20.40
N PHE A 90 10.08 49.82 -19.25
CA PHE A 90 10.51 48.67 -18.45
C PHE A 90 9.32 48.06 -17.69
N TYR A 91 9.50 46.87 -17.14
CA TYR A 91 8.58 46.31 -16.15
C TYR A 91 9.16 46.45 -14.74
N GLN A 92 8.34 46.88 -13.79
CA GLN A 92 8.63 46.75 -12.37
C GLN A 92 7.96 45.47 -11.85
N VAL A 93 8.76 44.58 -11.27
CA VAL A 93 8.31 43.27 -10.82
C VAL A 93 8.42 43.18 -9.31
N VAL A 94 7.37 42.75 -8.63
CA VAL A 94 7.32 42.59 -7.18
C VAL A 94 6.88 41.18 -6.85
N TYR A 95 7.70 40.46 -6.10
CA TYR A 95 7.40 39.12 -5.62
C TYR A 95 6.83 39.20 -4.21
N ASN A 96 5.70 38.56 -3.98
CA ASN A 96 5.04 38.46 -2.67
C ASN A 96 4.92 37.00 -2.27
N SER A 97 5.70 36.60 -1.25
CA SER A 97 5.66 35.23 -0.71
C SER A 97 4.31 34.90 -0.09
N SER A 98 3.86 33.64 -0.22
CA SER A 98 2.64 33.15 0.43
C SER A 98 2.72 33.17 1.97
N ALA A 99 3.92 33.28 2.54
CA ALA A 99 4.15 33.41 3.98
C ALA A 99 4.23 34.87 4.48
N ALA A 100 3.94 35.85 3.61
CA ALA A 100 3.89 37.30 3.89
C ALA A 100 5.16 37.98 4.46
N SER A 101 6.26 37.24 4.66
CA SER A 101 7.49 37.72 5.30
C SER A 101 8.61 38.12 4.34
N LEU A 102 8.46 37.86 3.04
CA LEU A 102 9.49 38.13 2.02
C LEU A 102 8.85 38.81 0.80
N THR A 103 9.30 40.03 0.54
CA THR A 103 9.05 40.75 -0.72
C THR A 103 10.37 41.26 -1.29
N TRP A 104 10.54 41.13 -2.60
CA TRP A 104 11.63 41.81 -3.30
C TRP A 104 11.14 42.33 -4.65
N SER A 105 11.88 43.28 -5.21
CA SER A 105 11.55 43.87 -6.50
C SER A 105 12.71 43.76 -7.50
N GLU A 106 12.32 43.75 -8.77
CA GLU A 106 13.22 43.70 -9.91
C GLU A 106 12.73 44.67 -11.00
N VAL A 107 13.64 45.07 -11.87
CA VAL A 107 13.32 45.84 -13.08
C VAL A 107 13.70 45.00 -14.29
N TRP A 108 12.75 44.78 -15.20
CA TRP A 108 12.98 43.97 -16.39
C TRP A 108 12.92 44.80 -17.68
N GLN A 109 13.84 44.54 -18.59
CA GLN A 109 13.75 44.93 -19.99
C GLN A 109 13.55 43.68 -20.86
N VAL A 110 12.49 43.66 -21.64
CA VAL A 110 12.06 42.49 -22.39
C VAL A 110 12.34 42.71 -23.89
N PRO A 111 13.27 41.95 -24.50
CA PRO A 111 13.45 41.97 -25.94
C PRO A 111 12.38 41.13 -26.66
N PRO A 112 12.05 41.42 -27.94
CA PRO A 112 11.22 40.53 -28.74
C PRO A 112 11.92 39.19 -28.88
N SER A 113 11.21 38.10 -28.61
CA SER A 113 11.75 36.75 -28.77
C SER A 113 10.66 35.78 -29.21
N ALA A 114 11.01 34.91 -30.16
CA ALA A 114 10.18 33.77 -30.57
C ALA A 114 10.43 32.52 -29.73
N ILE A 115 11.44 32.54 -28.84
CA ILE A 115 11.75 31.49 -27.88
C ILE A 115 11.61 32.02 -26.44
N PRO A 116 11.24 31.19 -25.46
CA PRO A 116 11.12 31.63 -24.08
C PRO A 116 12.45 32.18 -23.54
N LEU A 117 12.37 33.29 -22.81
CA LEU A 117 13.48 33.95 -22.12
C LEU A 117 13.46 33.62 -20.63
N THR A 118 14.62 33.62 -19.98
CA THR A 118 14.74 33.44 -18.52
C THR A 118 14.63 34.79 -17.79
N VAL A 119 14.29 34.78 -16.51
CA VAL A 119 14.26 36.00 -15.66
C VAL A 119 15.62 36.69 -15.68
N ALA A 120 16.71 35.92 -15.62
CA ALA A 120 18.07 36.46 -15.68
C ALA A 120 18.38 37.22 -16.97
N SER A 121 17.78 36.81 -18.10
CA SER A 121 18.00 37.45 -19.41
C SER A 121 17.27 38.78 -19.59
N VAL A 122 16.24 39.04 -18.77
CA VAL A 122 15.45 40.27 -18.84
C VAL A 122 15.71 41.20 -17.65
N ARG A 123 16.28 40.71 -16.55
CA ARG A 123 16.55 41.50 -15.35
C ARG A 123 17.67 42.51 -15.57
N THR A 124 17.41 43.76 -15.19
CA THR A 124 18.41 44.83 -15.13
C THR A 124 18.93 44.98 -13.70
N SER A 125 20.23 45.20 -13.53
CA SER A 125 20.83 45.42 -12.21
C SER A 125 20.58 46.85 -11.75
N THR A 126 19.73 47.06 -10.75
CA THR A 126 19.58 48.35 -10.08
C THR A 126 20.40 48.35 -8.79
N THR A 127 21.57 49.00 -8.78
CA THR A 127 22.24 49.40 -7.54
C THR A 127 21.54 50.62 -6.95
N GLN A 128 20.85 50.47 -5.83
CA GLN A 128 20.44 51.58 -4.96
C GLN A 128 20.47 51.10 -3.50
N GLY A 129 21.41 51.63 -2.71
CA GLY A 129 21.75 51.15 -1.37
C GLY A 129 21.21 51.98 -0.21
N SER A 130 21.50 51.51 1.01
CA SER A 130 21.89 52.29 2.21
C SER A 130 22.05 51.35 3.42
N GLY A 131 23.18 51.44 4.13
CA GLY A 131 23.35 50.82 5.45
C GLY A 131 24.78 50.37 5.78
N SER A 132 25.53 51.23 6.47
CA SER A 132 26.88 51.02 6.99
C SER A 132 27.07 49.74 7.81
N GLY A 133 28.21 49.08 7.63
CA GLY A 133 28.70 48.01 8.49
C GLY A 133 30.21 47.82 8.33
N SER A 134 30.97 48.43 9.24
CA SER A 134 32.42 48.37 9.37
C SER A 134 32.88 46.93 9.64
N GLY A 135 33.91 46.46 8.92
CA GLY A 135 34.54 45.18 9.18
C GLY A 135 35.91 45.09 8.53
N SER A 136 36.95 45.32 9.33
CA SER A 136 38.36 45.20 8.97
C SER A 136 38.72 43.78 8.55
N GLY A 137 39.52 43.66 7.49
CA GLY A 137 40.09 42.39 7.03
C GLY A 137 41.25 42.64 6.07
N SER A 138 42.43 42.89 6.63
CA SER A 138 43.69 43.02 5.89
C SER A 138 44.09 41.70 5.25
N GLY A 139 44.39 41.72 3.95
CA GLY A 139 45.01 40.62 3.21
C GLY A 139 45.65 41.16 1.95
N GLY A 140 46.94 41.47 2.02
CA GLY A 140 47.73 41.96 0.90
C GLY A 140 47.96 40.87 -0.15
N GLY A 141 47.88 41.26 -1.42
CA GLY A 141 48.17 40.42 -2.57
C GLY A 141 48.23 41.26 -3.84
N SER A 142 49.40 41.83 -4.11
CA SER A 142 49.74 42.53 -5.35
C SER A 142 49.64 41.58 -6.55
N GLY A 143 49.04 42.02 -7.66
CA GLY A 143 49.33 41.38 -8.96
C GLY A 143 48.23 41.42 -10.01
N SER A 144 48.30 42.45 -10.85
CA SER A 144 47.98 42.45 -12.27
C SER A 144 46.50 42.43 -12.71
N GLY A 145 46.09 43.55 -13.33
CA GLY A 145 44.85 43.64 -14.07
C GLY A 145 44.75 42.60 -15.17
N GLY A 146 43.72 41.76 -15.05
CA GLY A 146 43.20 40.93 -16.13
C GLY A 146 41.74 41.27 -16.27
N SER A 147 41.37 41.80 -17.45
CA SER A 147 40.02 42.10 -17.88
C SER A 147 39.02 41.05 -17.37
N GLY A 148 38.12 41.47 -16.47
CA GLY A 148 36.99 40.67 -16.00
C GLY A 148 36.02 40.44 -17.14
N SER A 149 36.37 39.52 -18.04
CA SER A 149 35.39 38.78 -18.83
C SER A 149 34.49 38.09 -17.80
N GLY A 150 33.30 38.65 -17.58
CA GLY A 150 32.23 37.87 -16.95
C GLY A 150 32.17 36.54 -17.69
N GLN A 151 32.50 35.45 -17.01
CA GLN A 151 32.39 34.12 -17.59
C GLN A 151 30.91 33.81 -17.72
N TYR A 152 30.31 34.31 -18.79
CA TYR A 152 29.02 33.85 -19.25
C TYR A 152 29.19 32.37 -19.61
N ALA A 153 28.30 31.51 -19.09
CA ALA A 153 28.29 30.10 -19.45
C ALA A 153 28.10 29.99 -20.97
N THR A 154 29.10 29.43 -21.68
CA THR A 154 28.99 29.15 -23.11
C THR A 154 28.28 27.81 -23.29
N LEU A 155 27.27 27.78 -24.16
CA LEU A 155 26.57 26.54 -24.50
C LEU A 155 27.32 25.80 -25.62
N PRO A 156 27.30 24.45 -25.59
CA PRO A 156 26.68 23.60 -24.56
C PRO A 156 27.51 23.53 -23.27
N ILE A 157 26.84 23.63 -22.12
CA ILE A 157 27.46 23.49 -20.79
C ILE A 157 27.74 22.00 -20.55
N SER A 158 28.97 21.68 -20.17
CA SER A 158 29.34 20.30 -19.79
C SER A 158 28.67 19.91 -18.46
N ILE A 159 28.26 18.64 -18.34
CA ILE A 159 27.69 18.06 -17.10
C ILE A 159 28.57 18.34 -15.86
N ALA A 160 29.90 18.40 -16.05
CA ALA A 160 30.87 18.65 -14.99
C ALA A 160 30.89 20.10 -14.50
N GLN A 161 30.31 21.03 -15.27
CA GLN A 161 30.20 22.46 -14.92
C GLN A 161 28.90 22.77 -14.17
N VAL A 162 27.98 21.80 -14.06
CA VAL A 162 26.74 21.94 -13.27
C VAL A 162 27.04 21.57 -11.82
N THR A 163 27.21 22.60 -10.98
CA THR A 163 27.47 22.44 -9.55
C THR A 163 26.38 21.58 -8.89
N GLY A 164 26.77 20.54 -8.16
CA GLY A 164 25.86 19.65 -7.43
C GLY A 164 25.31 18.46 -8.22
N LEU A 165 25.38 18.47 -9.56
CA LEU A 165 24.81 17.38 -10.37
C LEU A 165 25.53 16.04 -10.13
N ALA A 166 26.84 16.06 -9.97
CA ALA A 166 27.61 14.85 -9.66
C ALA A 166 27.25 14.27 -8.28
N SER A 167 27.01 15.10 -7.27
CA SER A 167 26.58 14.65 -5.94
C SER A 167 25.16 14.12 -5.94
N ASP A 168 24.26 14.74 -6.71
CA ASP A 168 22.87 14.30 -6.83
C ASP A 168 22.80 12.95 -7.56
N LEU A 169 23.53 12.79 -8.65
CA LEU A 169 23.65 11.51 -9.36
C LEU A 169 24.23 10.41 -8.47
N THR A 170 25.23 10.74 -7.66
CA THR A 170 25.81 9.79 -6.70
C THR A 170 24.81 9.39 -5.62
N SER A 171 24.01 10.34 -5.12
CA SER A 171 22.97 10.10 -4.12
C SER A 171 21.83 9.22 -4.66
N ILE A 172 21.42 9.47 -5.91
CA ILE A 172 20.45 8.63 -6.63
C ILE A 172 21.00 7.21 -6.79
N ASN A 173 22.24 7.07 -7.25
CA ASN A 173 22.85 5.76 -7.47
C ASN A 173 22.98 4.97 -6.16
N THR A 174 23.31 5.65 -5.07
CA THR A 174 23.34 5.06 -3.71
C THR A 174 21.95 4.58 -3.30
N SER A 175 20.92 5.40 -3.50
CA SER A 175 19.52 5.05 -3.15
C SER A 175 19.01 3.85 -3.95
N ILE A 176 19.34 3.77 -5.24
CA ILE A 176 19.04 2.61 -6.11
C ILE A 176 19.72 1.34 -5.58
N GLY A 177 20.99 1.44 -5.18
CA GLY A 177 21.73 0.32 -4.57
C GLY A 177 21.08 -0.16 -3.26
N SER A 178 20.66 0.76 -2.40
CA SER A 178 19.94 0.43 -1.16
C SER A 178 18.60 -0.26 -1.44
N PHE A 179 17.82 0.26 -2.39
CA PHE A 179 16.54 -0.35 -2.77
C PHE A 179 16.72 -1.76 -3.35
N SER A 180 17.72 -1.95 -4.22
CA SER A 180 18.06 -3.27 -4.77
C SER A 180 18.42 -4.27 -3.67
N THR A 181 19.15 -3.82 -2.64
CA THR A 181 19.52 -4.65 -1.49
C THR A 181 18.29 -5.03 -0.67
N GLN A 182 17.41 -4.06 -0.38
CA GLN A 182 16.16 -4.31 0.34
C GLN A 182 15.25 -5.29 -0.41
N LEU A 183 15.16 -5.17 -1.73
CA LEU A 183 14.40 -6.09 -2.57
C LEU A 183 14.98 -7.50 -2.55
N ALA A 184 16.31 -7.63 -2.59
CA ALA A 184 16.97 -8.93 -2.46
C ALA A 184 16.71 -9.56 -1.09
N THR A 185 16.79 -8.78 0.00
CA THR A 185 16.46 -9.25 1.35
C THR A 185 15.00 -9.69 1.46
N LEU A 186 14.06 -8.90 0.90
CA LEU A 186 12.64 -9.24 0.89
C LEU A 186 12.39 -10.52 0.07
N SER A 187 13.00 -10.64 -1.11
CA SER A 187 12.89 -11.83 -1.95
C SER A 187 13.39 -13.08 -1.22
N SER A 188 14.53 -12.99 -0.54
CA SER A 188 15.06 -14.08 0.28
C SER A 188 14.13 -14.43 1.46
N ALA A 189 13.53 -13.43 2.12
CA ALA A 189 12.57 -13.66 3.19
C ALA A 189 11.30 -14.37 2.68
N VAL A 190 10.78 -13.96 1.52
CA VAL A 190 9.63 -14.61 0.87
C VAL A 190 9.95 -16.05 0.47
N GLN A 191 11.13 -16.28 -0.13
CA GLN A 191 11.58 -17.63 -0.49
C GLN A 191 11.74 -18.52 0.75
N ALA A 192 12.31 -17.98 1.84
CA ALA A 192 12.44 -18.71 3.10
C ALA A 192 11.06 -19.13 3.65
N LEU A 193 10.07 -18.24 3.62
CA LEU A 193 8.68 -18.55 4.01
C LEU A 193 8.03 -19.61 3.10
N GLN A 194 8.32 -19.62 1.80
CA GLN A 194 7.79 -20.62 0.86
C GLN A 194 8.45 -21.98 0.99
N SER A 195 9.75 -22.01 1.31
CA SER A 195 10.53 -23.25 1.46
C SER A 195 10.38 -23.92 2.83
N ALA A 196 9.77 -23.25 3.81
CA ALA A 196 9.45 -23.86 5.09
C ALA A 196 8.41 -24.99 4.90
N PRO A 197 8.61 -26.17 5.49
CA PRO A 197 7.61 -27.23 5.46
C PRO A 197 6.30 -26.71 6.07
N GLY A 198 5.26 -26.53 5.25
CA GLY A 198 3.97 -26.00 5.67
C GLY A 198 3.61 -24.59 5.19
N GLY A 199 4.37 -23.98 4.26
CA GLY A 199 3.97 -22.86 3.37
C GLY A 199 2.76 -22.02 3.82
N SER A 200 2.91 -21.42 4.99
CA SER A 200 2.00 -20.65 5.84
C SER A 200 2.63 -20.79 7.22
N SER A 201 2.50 -19.83 8.12
CA SER A 201 2.66 -20.16 9.55
C SER A 201 1.47 -21.03 9.98
N SER A 202 1.29 -22.22 9.38
CA SER A 202 0.70 -23.30 10.13
C SER A 202 1.72 -23.58 11.22
N VAL A 203 1.47 -23.04 12.40
CA VAL A 203 1.92 -23.70 13.62
C VAL A 203 1.39 -25.11 13.46
N SER A 204 2.22 -26.02 12.96
CA SER A 204 2.00 -27.44 13.09
C SER A 204 2.14 -27.67 14.59
N VAL A 205 1.04 -27.41 15.30
CA VAL A 205 0.81 -27.98 16.63
C VAL A 205 0.76 -29.46 16.36
N ALA A 206 1.94 -30.04 16.42
CA ALA A 206 2.18 -31.44 16.58
C ALA A 206 1.21 -31.92 17.68
N ALA A 207 0.16 -32.61 17.23
CA ALA A 207 -0.96 -33.02 18.07
C ALA A 207 -0.94 -34.53 18.18
N ALA A 208 -0.88 -35.01 19.42
CA ALA A 208 -1.28 -36.36 19.73
C ALA A 208 -2.76 -36.36 20.14
N PHE A 209 -3.36 -37.54 20.12
CA PHE A 209 -4.78 -37.73 20.36
C PHE A 209 -4.96 -38.76 21.47
N ILE A 210 -5.89 -38.47 22.38
CA ILE A 210 -6.38 -39.42 23.37
C ILE A 210 -7.80 -39.76 22.97
N ASP A 211 -8.04 -41.02 22.64
CA ASP A 211 -9.34 -41.50 22.18
C ASP A 211 -9.96 -42.44 23.20
N GLY A 212 -11.27 -42.30 23.40
CA GLY A 212 -12.03 -43.22 24.22
C GLY A 212 -11.53 -43.30 25.66
N GLN A 213 -10.97 -42.23 26.23
CA GLN A 213 -10.55 -42.25 27.62
C GLN A 213 -11.79 -42.27 28.53
N VAL A 214 -11.78 -43.15 29.54
CA VAL A 214 -12.68 -43.03 30.69
C VAL A 214 -12.05 -42.07 31.71
N PRO A 215 -12.66 -40.92 32.03
CA PRO A 215 -12.17 -40.02 33.07
C PRO A 215 -12.14 -40.72 34.43
N ALA A 216 -11.10 -40.46 35.24
CA ALA A 216 -10.97 -41.05 36.56
C ALA A 216 -11.85 -40.32 37.59
N GLY A 217 -12.55 -41.08 38.42
CA GLY A 217 -13.44 -40.59 39.47
C GLY A 217 -14.50 -41.64 39.81
N THR A 218 -15.10 -41.55 41.00
CA THR A 218 -16.23 -42.43 41.37
C THR A 218 -17.51 -41.91 40.71
N LEU A 219 -18.32 -42.83 40.20
CA LEU A 219 -19.66 -42.55 39.67
C LEU A 219 -20.69 -42.89 40.74
N ASP A 220 -20.72 -42.11 41.81
CA ASP A 220 -21.57 -42.36 42.99
C ASP A 220 -22.79 -41.42 43.07
N GLY A 221 -23.00 -40.58 42.06
CA GLY A 221 -24.06 -39.57 42.02
C GLY A 221 -23.77 -38.31 42.83
N ASN A 222 -22.70 -38.29 43.63
CA ASN A 222 -22.28 -37.15 44.46
C ASN A 222 -20.97 -36.53 43.99
N ASN A 223 -20.03 -37.35 43.51
CA ASN A 223 -18.77 -36.91 42.98
C ASN A 223 -19.00 -36.14 41.67
N ASN A 224 -18.74 -34.84 41.71
CA ASN A 224 -18.86 -33.97 40.55
C ASN A 224 -17.52 -33.72 39.84
N THR A 225 -16.41 -34.28 40.33
CA THR A 225 -15.07 -33.98 39.84
C THR A 225 -14.41 -35.23 39.28
N PHE A 226 -13.91 -35.13 38.05
CA PHE A 226 -13.25 -36.21 37.33
C PHE A 226 -11.95 -35.71 36.71
N THR A 227 -10.99 -36.59 36.47
CA THR A 227 -9.69 -36.21 35.90
C THR A 227 -9.38 -36.98 34.62
N LEU A 228 -8.86 -36.26 33.64
CA LEU A 228 -8.25 -36.81 32.43
C LEU A 228 -6.78 -37.15 32.70
N SER A 229 -6.18 -37.98 31.85
CA SER A 229 -4.78 -38.41 32.04
C SER A 229 -3.80 -37.32 31.62
N GLN A 230 -4.26 -36.39 30.77
CA GLN A 230 -3.49 -35.27 30.25
C GLN A 230 -4.40 -34.07 30.02
N THR A 231 -3.84 -32.87 30.05
CA THR A 231 -4.57 -31.63 29.75
C THR A 231 -4.88 -31.53 28.26
N PRO A 232 -6.16 -31.33 27.86
CA PRO A 232 -6.50 -31.07 26.47
C PRO A 232 -5.87 -29.78 25.92
N VAL A 233 -5.28 -29.84 24.73
CA VAL A 233 -4.63 -28.73 24.04
C VAL A 233 -5.06 -28.71 22.56
N PRO A 234 -5.83 -27.69 22.11
CA PRO A 234 -6.51 -26.69 22.94
C PRO A 234 -7.60 -27.32 23.82
N LEU A 235 -8.02 -26.64 24.89
CA LEU A 235 -9.07 -27.14 25.80
C LEU A 235 -10.38 -27.47 25.07
N ALA A 236 -10.74 -26.66 24.07
CA ALA A 236 -11.89 -26.84 23.21
C ALA A 236 -11.83 -28.09 22.31
N SER A 237 -10.71 -28.82 22.29
CA SER A 237 -10.63 -30.12 21.59
C SER A 237 -11.33 -31.26 22.33
N LEU A 238 -11.69 -31.06 23.60
CA LEU A 238 -12.36 -32.06 24.41
C LEU A 238 -13.81 -32.27 23.95
N SER A 239 -14.13 -33.50 23.56
CA SER A 239 -15.50 -34.01 23.47
C SER A 239 -15.72 -34.99 24.62
N LEU A 240 -16.72 -34.71 25.47
CA LEU A 240 -17.11 -35.56 26.59
C LEU A 240 -18.50 -36.16 26.32
N TYR A 241 -18.65 -37.44 26.57
CA TYR A 241 -19.91 -38.18 26.41
C TYR A 241 -20.30 -38.83 27.72
N ARG A 242 -21.59 -38.82 28.03
CA ARG A 242 -22.22 -39.57 29.12
C ARG A 242 -23.31 -40.46 28.52
N ASN A 243 -23.18 -41.77 28.63
CA ASN A 243 -24.09 -42.76 28.02
C ASN A 243 -24.32 -42.50 26.52
N GLY A 244 -23.25 -42.14 25.80
CA GLY A 244 -23.30 -41.83 24.37
C GLY A 244 -23.84 -40.44 24.02
N LEU A 245 -24.40 -39.69 24.97
CA LEU A 245 -24.86 -38.32 24.75
C LEU A 245 -23.73 -37.32 24.99
N VAL A 246 -23.50 -36.42 24.03
CA VAL A 246 -22.53 -35.35 24.17
C VAL A 246 -22.87 -34.45 25.35
N GLN A 247 -21.86 -34.10 26.13
CA GLN A 247 -21.95 -33.15 27.23
C GLN A 247 -21.41 -31.80 26.75
N THR A 248 -22.13 -30.72 27.03
CA THR A 248 -21.83 -29.37 26.58
C THR A 248 -21.03 -28.63 27.63
N ALA A 249 -19.82 -28.17 27.29
CA ALA A 249 -19.00 -27.35 28.18
C ALA A 249 -19.71 -26.03 28.53
N GLY A 250 -19.68 -25.65 29.81
CA GLY A 250 -20.39 -24.50 30.37
C GLY A 250 -21.84 -24.76 30.76
N LEU A 251 -22.47 -25.83 30.24
CA LEU A 251 -23.85 -26.22 30.58
C LEU A 251 -23.89 -27.47 31.45
N ASP A 252 -23.20 -28.54 31.03
CA ASP A 252 -23.17 -29.83 31.73
C ASP A 252 -21.92 -29.96 32.60
N TYR A 253 -20.80 -29.37 32.19
CA TYR A 253 -19.55 -29.40 32.94
C TYR A 253 -18.68 -28.18 32.65
N THR A 254 -17.73 -27.89 33.54
CA THR A 254 -16.59 -27.00 33.27
C THR A 254 -15.31 -27.82 33.21
N ALA A 255 -14.32 -27.37 32.44
CA ALA A 255 -13.00 -28.00 32.37
C ALA A 255 -11.91 -26.96 32.65
N SER A 256 -10.90 -27.36 33.42
CA SER A 256 -9.70 -26.56 33.68
C SER A 256 -8.51 -27.49 33.81
N GLY A 257 -7.51 -27.32 32.95
CA GLY A 257 -6.43 -28.29 32.82
C GLY A 257 -6.98 -29.68 32.45
N ALA A 258 -6.58 -30.71 33.18
CA ALA A 258 -7.10 -32.07 33.05
C ALA A 258 -8.32 -32.36 33.94
N THR A 259 -8.81 -31.39 34.71
CA THR A 259 -9.92 -31.58 35.64
C THR A 259 -11.25 -31.20 34.99
N LEU A 260 -12.24 -32.08 35.12
CA LEU A 260 -13.63 -31.89 34.73
C LEU A 260 -14.47 -31.71 35.99
N THR A 261 -15.33 -30.70 36.01
CA THR A 261 -16.28 -30.48 37.10
C THR A 261 -17.68 -30.39 36.53
N PHE A 262 -18.50 -31.42 36.75
CA PHE A 262 -19.90 -31.45 36.33
C PHE A 262 -20.74 -30.45 37.11
N LEU A 263 -21.64 -29.77 36.41
CA LEU A 263 -22.58 -28.82 36.99
C LEU A 263 -23.78 -29.56 37.61
N PRO A 264 -24.51 -28.95 38.57
CA PRO A 264 -25.70 -29.56 39.16
C PRO A 264 -26.71 -30.02 38.09
N GLY A 265 -27.25 -31.23 38.25
CA GLY A 265 -28.16 -31.86 37.29
C GLY A 265 -27.46 -32.70 36.21
N ALA A 266 -26.16 -32.50 35.99
CA ALA A 266 -25.34 -33.29 35.06
C ALA A 266 -24.36 -34.24 35.78
N ILE A 267 -24.36 -34.26 37.11
CA ILE A 267 -23.50 -35.15 37.91
C ILE A 267 -23.78 -36.62 37.51
N PRO A 268 -22.77 -37.35 37.01
CA PRO A 268 -22.91 -38.74 36.61
C PRO A 268 -23.37 -39.64 37.76
N GLN A 269 -24.33 -40.52 37.47
CA GLN A 269 -24.94 -41.44 38.43
C GLN A 269 -24.25 -42.81 38.42
N PRO A 270 -24.44 -43.64 39.47
CA PRO A 270 -24.02 -45.03 39.43
C PRO A 270 -24.57 -45.76 38.20
N GLY A 271 -23.68 -46.37 37.42
CA GLY A 271 -24.03 -47.07 36.17
C GLY A 271 -23.91 -46.24 34.90
N ASP A 272 -23.68 -44.92 34.99
CA ASP A 272 -23.34 -44.12 33.82
C ASP A 272 -21.98 -44.54 33.24
N ALA A 273 -21.80 -44.30 31.95
CA ALA A 273 -20.53 -44.45 31.26
C ALA A 273 -20.04 -43.08 30.77
N LEU A 274 -18.81 -42.72 31.12
CA LEU A 274 -18.14 -41.52 30.63
C LEU A 274 -17.07 -41.88 29.60
N LEU A 275 -17.01 -41.09 28.53
CA LEU A 275 -16.00 -41.25 27.50
C LEU A 275 -15.51 -39.88 26.99
N ALA A 276 -14.20 -39.71 26.90
CA ALA A 276 -13.55 -38.47 26.51
C ALA A 276 -12.62 -38.69 25.31
N TYR A 277 -12.66 -37.73 24.39
CA TYR A 277 -11.78 -37.65 23.23
C TYR A 277 -11.18 -36.26 23.18
N TYR A 278 -9.87 -36.13 23.05
CA TYR A 278 -9.22 -34.83 23.03
C TYR A 278 -7.83 -34.87 22.40
N ARG A 279 -7.34 -33.68 22.05
CA ARG A 279 -5.97 -33.49 21.56
C ARG A 279 -5.05 -33.10 22.70
N VAL A 280 -3.79 -33.50 22.61
CA VAL A 280 -2.72 -33.12 23.53
C VAL A 280 -1.52 -32.65 22.74
N ALA A 281 -0.64 -31.87 23.38
CA ALA A 281 0.65 -31.58 22.82
C ALA A 281 1.43 -32.90 22.65
N GLY A 282 1.96 -33.14 21.45
CA GLY A 282 2.67 -34.38 21.14
C GLY A 282 3.52 -34.23 19.89
N PRO A 283 4.21 -35.28 19.42
CA PRO A 283 4.90 -35.25 18.13
C PRO A 283 3.89 -35.13 16.98
N ALA A 284 4.32 -34.59 15.84
CA ALA A 284 3.46 -34.41 14.69
C ALA A 284 3.15 -35.80 14.11
N GLN A 285 1.87 -36.15 14.10
CA GLN A 285 1.38 -37.36 13.47
C GLN A 285 0.79 -36.99 12.11
N THR A 286 1.21 -37.67 11.05
CA THR A 286 0.52 -37.62 9.76
C THR A 286 -0.69 -38.54 9.85
N VAL A 287 -1.88 -37.96 10.00
CA VAL A 287 -3.16 -38.69 10.05
C VAL A 287 -4.13 -38.09 9.05
N ASN A 288 -4.91 -38.94 8.40
CA ASN A 288 -6.09 -38.51 7.66
C ASN A 288 -7.32 -38.61 8.57
N PHE A 289 -8.36 -37.87 8.22
CA PHE A 289 -9.64 -37.86 8.92
C PHE A 289 -10.73 -38.30 7.96
N ALA A 290 -11.58 -39.21 8.41
CA ALA A 290 -12.88 -39.47 7.82
C ALA A 290 -13.90 -38.81 8.74
N ASP A 291 -14.58 -37.79 8.23
CA ASP A 291 -15.59 -37.04 8.96
C ASP A 291 -16.96 -37.29 8.33
N SER A 292 -17.96 -37.55 9.18
CA SER A 292 -19.35 -37.79 8.80
C SER A 292 -19.53 -38.89 7.75
N GLU A 293 -18.70 -39.93 7.81
CA GLU A 293 -18.81 -41.07 6.90
C GLU A 293 -20.10 -41.84 7.20
N VAL A 294 -20.82 -42.27 6.17
CA VAL A 294 -21.92 -43.23 6.32
C VAL A 294 -21.36 -44.62 6.01
N PRO A 295 -21.22 -45.51 7.02
CA PRO A 295 -20.74 -46.86 6.80
C PRO A 295 -21.56 -47.59 5.74
N GLY A 296 -20.89 -48.29 4.82
CA GLY A 296 -21.55 -49.04 3.75
C GLY A 296 -22.36 -50.21 4.28
N SER A 297 -23.38 -50.61 3.52
CA SER A 297 -24.48 -51.55 3.83
C SER A 297 -25.80 -50.83 4.15
N SER A 298 -26.93 -51.45 3.79
CA SER A 298 -28.24 -50.84 4.01
C SER A 298 -28.70 -51.01 5.47
N VAL A 299 -29.18 -49.93 6.06
CA VAL A 299 -29.82 -49.93 7.40
C VAL A 299 -31.28 -50.35 7.24
N ASN A 300 -31.54 -51.66 7.32
CA ASN A 300 -32.83 -52.28 6.97
C ASN A 300 -33.45 -53.12 8.10
N GLY A 301 -32.92 -53.07 9.32
CA GLY A 301 -33.35 -53.91 10.45
C GLY A 301 -32.81 -55.35 10.43
N VAL A 302 -32.02 -55.72 9.43
CA VAL A 302 -31.48 -57.10 9.28
C VAL A 302 -29.95 -57.11 9.26
N ASN A 303 -29.32 -56.19 8.54
CA ASN A 303 -27.86 -56.17 8.40
C ASN A 303 -27.19 -55.79 9.72
N THR A 304 -26.18 -56.58 10.14
CA THR A 304 -25.33 -56.29 11.29
C THR A 304 -23.91 -55.91 10.91
N SER A 305 -23.48 -56.20 9.67
CA SER A 305 -22.14 -55.86 9.18
C SER A 305 -22.19 -54.59 8.34
N PHE A 306 -21.32 -53.64 8.66
CA PHE A 306 -21.16 -52.37 7.96
C PHE A 306 -19.68 -52.09 7.69
N ALA A 307 -19.35 -51.49 6.56
CA ALA A 307 -17.96 -51.28 6.16
C ALA A 307 -17.59 -49.79 6.12
N LEU A 308 -16.48 -49.44 6.78
CA LEU A 308 -15.82 -48.16 6.61
C LEU A 308 -14.99 -48.15 5.31
N ALA A 309 -14.80 -46.97 4.73
CA ALA A 309 -13.96 -46.76 3.56
C ALA A 309 -12.48 -47.04 3.84
N HIS A 310 -12.02 -46.75 5.06
CA HIS A 310 -10.65 -46.97 5.52
C HIS A 310 -10.64 -47.66 6.88
N THR A 311 -9.53 -48.35 7.19
CA THR A 311 -9.31 -48.93 8.51
C THR A 311 -8.87 -47.83 9.47
N PRO A 312 -9.54 -47.65 10.63
CA PRO A 312 -9.07 -46.70 11.64
C PRO A 312 -7.64 -46.99 12.11
N ASN A 313 -6.79 -45.96 12.19
CA ASN A 313 -5.39 -46.09 12.59
C ASN A 313 -5.24 -46.63 14.02
N THR A 314 -6.19 -46.27 14.90
CA THR A 314 -6.45 -46.91 16.18
C THR A 314 -7.94 -47.25 16.24
N PRO A 315 -8.34 -48.46 16.70
CA PRO A 315 -9.75 -48.81 16.83
C PRO A 315 -10.55 -47.83 17.69
N ALA A 316 -9.92 -47.28 18.73
CA ALA A 316 -10.55 -46.30 19.63
C ALA A 316 -10.79 -44.94 18.98
N SER A 317 -10.14 -44.61 17.86
CA SER A 317 -10.39 -43.36 17.14
C SER A 317 -11.78 -43.30 16.51
N LEU A 318 -12.43 -44.45 16.30
CA LEU A 318 -13.77 -44.52 15.76
C LEU A 318 -14.80 -44.00 16.76
N LYS A 319 -15.53 -42.98 16.32
CA LYS A 319 -16.79 -42.54 16.92
C LYS A 319 -17.91 -42.95 15.98
N LEU A 320 -18.62 -44.01 16.34
CA LEU A 320 -19.79 -44.48 15.60
C LEU A 320 -21.06 -43.96 16.27
N TYR A 321 -21.85 -43.19 15.55
CA TYR A 321 -23.10 -42.62 16.02
C TYR A 321 -24.28 -43.34 15.40
N LYS A 322 -25.28 -43.66 16.22
CA LYS A 322 -26.60 -44.11 15.77
C LYS A 322 -27.64 -43.08 16.19
N ASN A 323 -28.33 -42.46 15.22
CA ASN A 323 -29.29 -41.38 15.49
C ASN A 323 -28.73 -40.26 16.38
N GLY A 324 -27.43 -39.96 16.25
CA GLY A 324 -26.73 -38.94 17.05
C GLY A 324 -26.20 -39.41 18.42
N VAL A 325 -26.50 -40.64 18.86
CA VAL A 325 -25.95 -41.22 20.09
C VAL A 325 -24.65 -41.96 19.77
N LEU A 326 -23.58 -41.65 20.48
CA LEU A 326 -22.31 -42.37 20.37
C LEU A 326 -22.45 -43.79 20.91
N LEU A 327 -22.16 -44.78 20.07
CA LEU A 327 -22.14 -46.19 20.41
C LEU A 327 -20.80 -46.60 21.05
N GLN A 328 -20.85 -47.62 21.89
CA GLN A 328 -19.68 -48.15 22.60
C GLN A 328 -19.22 -49.51 22.06
N SER A 329 -17.89 -49.68 21.99
CA SER A 329 -17.25 -50.96 21.68
C SER A 329 -16.33 -51.37 22.83
N PRO A 330 -16.41 -52.61 23.33
CA PRO A 330 -17.44 -53.60 23.01
C PRO A 330 -18.78 -53.25 23.68
N GLY A 331 -19.90 -53.72 23.13
CA GLY A 331 -21.23 -53.55 23.71
C GLY A 331 -22.29 -53.36 22.64
N ASP A 332 -22.26 -52.22 21.96
CA ASP A 332 -23.15 -51.91 20.85
C ASP A 332 -22.63 -52.44 19.52
N TYR A 333 -21.30 -52.50 19.37
CA TYR A 333 -20.64 -53.02 18.19
C TYR A 333 -19.24 -53.57 18.50
N THR A 334 -18.64 -54.24 17.51
CA THR A 334 -17.21 -54.54 17.44
C THR A 334 -16.62 -54.03 16.13
N LEU A 335 -15.32 -53.74 16.12
CA LEU A 335 -14.58 -53.28 14.94
C LEU A 335 -13.42 -54.24 14.65
N ALA A 336 -13.33 -54.71 13.40
CA ALA A 336 -12.20 -55.49 12.90
C ALA A 336 -11.76 -54.96 11.53
N GLY A 337 -10.57 -54.36 11.46
CA GLY A 337 -10.15 -53.61 10.28
C GLY A 337 -11.10 -52.45 10.00
N SER A 338 -11.65 -52.38 8.79
CA SER A 338 -12.71 -51.43 8.43
C SER A 338 -14.12 -51.98 8.63
N ASN A 339 -14.30 -53.21 9.12
CA ASN A 339 -15.63 -53.81 9.27
C ASN A 339 -16.18 -53.63 10.69
N ILE A 340 -17.32 -52.98 10.78
CA ILE A 340 -18.14 -52.82 11.98
C ILE A 340 -19.14 -53.99 12.03
N THR A 341 -19.25 -54.65 13.17
CA THR A 341 -20.31 -55.62 13.46
C THR A 341 -21.17 -55.13 14.61
N MET A 342 -22.39 -54.71 14.32
CA MET A 342 -23.39 -54.29 15.30
C MET A 342 -23.89 -55.49 16.10
N THR A 343 -24.06 -55.35 17.41
CA THR A 343 -24.64 -56.42 18.24
C THR A 343 -26.15 -56.56 18.05
N SER A 344 -26.81 -55.50 17.60
CA SER A 344 -28.21 -55.48 17.15
C SER A 344 -28.33 -54.72 15.83
N ALA A 345 -29.04 -55.30 14.86
CA ALA A 345 -29.24 -54.65 13.57
C ALA A 345 -29.99 -53.30 13.73
N PRO A 346 -29.45 -52.19 13.20
CA PRO A 346 -30.16 -50.91 13.22
C PRO A 346 -31.42 -51.01 12.34
N GLN A 347 -32.52 -50.45 12.84
CA GLN A 347 -33.84 -50.52 12.21
C GLN A 347 -33.91 -49.63 10.98
N ALA A 348 -34.81 -49.95 10.05
CA ALA A 348 -35.07 -49.08 8.91
C ALA A 348 -35.44 -47.66 9.37
N GLY A 349 -34.71 -46.67 8.87
CA GLY A 349 -34.85 -45.26 9.28
C GLY A 349 -33.83 -44.80 10.32
N ASP A 350 -33.08 -45.71 10.96
CA ASP A 350 -31.93 -45.33 11.77
C ASP A 350 -30.80 -44.79 10.88
N THR A 351 -30.05 -43.81 11.39
CA THR A 351 -28.84 -43.29 10.76
C THR A 351 -27.59 -43.83 11.44
N LEU A 352 -26.57 -44.15 10.64
CA LEU A 352 -25.22 -44.43 11.11
C LEU A 352 -24.26 -43.39 10.53
N ILE A 353 -23.47 -42.78 11.41
CA ILE A 353 -22.44 -41.80 11.04
C ILE A 353 -21.15 -42.17 11.77
N ALA A 354 -20.02 -42.13 11.09
CA ALA A 354 -18.71 -42.46 11.64
C ALA A 354 -17.72 -41.30 11.45
N ASP A 355 -17.02 -40.95 12.53
CA ASP A 355 -15.84 -40.09 12.50
C ASP A 355 -14.63 -40.91 12.98
N TYR A 356 -13.52 -40.89 12.26
CA TYR A 356 -12.30 -41.61 12.65
C TYR A 356 -11.04 -41.09 11.97
N ARG A 357 -9.88 -41.56 12.46
CA ARG A 357 -8.57 -41.23 11.89
C ARG A 357 -8.00 -42.46 11.18
N TYR A 358 -7.34 -42.27 10.03
CA TYR A 358 -6.75 -43.37 9.22
C TYR A 358 -5.47 -42.95 8.49
#